data_AF-A0A0X3TMI7-F1
#
_entry.id   AF-A0A0X3TMI7-F1
#
_cell.length_a   1.000
_cell.length_b   1.000
_cell.length_c   1.000
_cell.angle_alpha   90.00
_cell.angle_beta   90.00
_cell.angle_gamma   90.00
#
_symmetry.space_group_name_H-M   'P 1'
#
loop_
_entity.id
_entity.type
_entity.pdbx_description
1 polymer ?
#
loop_
_entity_poly.entity_id
_entity_poly.type
_entity_poly.pdbx_seq_one_letter_code
_entity_poly.pdbx_strand_id
1 'polypeptide(L)'
;MKIIWLGHGSFRIETEGQVLLIDPWLTGNPMLAEEHHEAAVAGATHILLTHAHFDHAADVLELSRKLGAPLVGQYDVMAHWGETEKIETIGFNKGGTVDLGGVTVSMVPASHSSTFASPEGPKAGGSEVGFMIRTEGKTLYLSGDTDIMADMDWMGDYYRPDIGILSAGGYFTMDMKAAAYAARRYFDFKTVIPCHYKTFPILEQSAKDLVEGLPGVQVIEPQVMQAIDL
;
A
#
# COMPACT_ATOMS: atom_id res chain seq x y z
N MET A 1 -12.08 7.78 -8.98
CA MET A 1 -11.56 7.01 -7.83
C MET A 1 -11.35 7.95 -6.64
N LYS A 2 -11.62 7.48 -5.40
CA LYS A 2 -11.30 8.23 -4.16
C LYS A 2 -10.22 7.52 -3.37
N ILE A 3 -9.16 8.24 -3.04
CA ILE A 3 -8.05 7.74 -2.21
C ILE A 3 -8.12 8.45 -0.86
N ILE A 4 -8.18 7.70 0.22
CA ILE A 4 -8.24 8.21 1.59
C ILE A 4 -7.04 7.62 2.33
N TRP A 5 -6.16 8.47 2.82
CA TRP A 5 -5.02 8.04 3.61
C TRP A 5 -5.45 7.79 5.05
N LEU A 6 -5.06 6.64 5.58
CA LEU A 6 -5.33 6.24 6.96
C LEU A 6 -4.11 6.45 7.86
N GLY A 7 -3.06 7.10 7.34
CA GLY A 7 -1.77 7.27 8.01
C GLY A 7 -0.78 6.18 7.61
N HIS A 8 0.51 6.47 7.78
CA HIS A 8 1.60 5.54 7.47
C HIS A 8 1.54 4.98 6.03
N GLY A 9 1.58 3.65 5.84
CA GLY A 9 1.36 2.96 4.56
C GLY A 9 -0.10 2.60 4.26
N SER A 10 -1.03 2.96 5.16
CA SER A 10 -2.42 2.50 5.12
C SER A 10 -3.32 3.38 4.26
N PHE A 11 -4.10 2.76 3.37
CA PHE A 11 -5.03 3.47 2.49
C PHE A 11 -6.39 2.78 2.40
N ARG A 12 -7.42 3.60 2.22
CA ARG A 12 -8.74 3.19 1.73
C ARG A 12 -8.93 3.75 0.33
N ILE A 13 -9.26 2.90 -0.63
CA ILE A 13 -9.53 3.29 -2.02
C ILE A 13 -10.94 2.89 -2.39
N GLU A 14 -11.77 3.87 -2.75
CA GLU A 14 -13.14 3.66 -3.23
C GLU A 14 -13.20 3.86 -4.75
N THR A 15 -13.62 2.83 -5.49
CA THR A 15 -13.62 2.84 -6.97
C THR A 15 -14.49 1.71 -7.52
N GLU A 16 -15.20 1.93 -8.63
CA GLU A 16 -16.03 0.89 -9.29
C GLU A 16 -16.97 0.10 -8.33
N GLY A 17 -17.51 0.76 -7.31
CA GLY A 17 -18.34 0.11 -6.29
C GLY A 17 -17.59 -0.80 -5.30
N GLN A 18 -16.26 -0.85 -5.39
CA GLN A 18 -15.36 -1.53 -4.47
C GLN A 18 -14.78 -0.57 -3.45
N VAL A 19 -14.42 -1.12 -2.29
CA VAL A 19 -13.67 -0.42 -1.24
C VAL A 19 -12.49 -1.29 -0.86
N LEU A 20 -11.30 -0.93 -1.33
CA LEU A 20 -10.06 -1.64 -1.05
C LEU A 20 -9.40 -1.01 0.17
N LEU A 21 -9.11 -1.82 1.18
CA LEU A 21 -8.18 -1.44 2.25
C LEU A 21 -6.80 -1.97 1.91
N ILE A 22 -5.79 -1.11 1.96
CA ILE A 22 -4.39 -1.50 1.73
C ILE A 22 -3.65 -1.31 3.04
N ASP A 23 -3.03 -2.38 3.51
CA ASP A 23 -2.25 -2.41 4.75
C ASP A 23 -2.94 -1.69 5.92
N PRO A 24 -4.21 -2.02 6.25
CA PRO A 24 -4.99 -1.23 7.21
C PRO A 24 -4.48 -1.39 8.64
N TRP A 25 -3.53 -0.54 9.03
CA TRP A 25 -3.02 -0.47 10.39
C TRP A 25 -3.83 0.53 11.20
N LEU A 26 -4.72 -0.01 12.04
CA LEU A 26 -5.59 0.75 12.94
C LEU A 26 -5.02 0.71 14.36
N THR A 27 -4.77 -0.49 14.89
CA THR A 27 -4.41 -0.66 16.29
C THR A 27 -2.97 -0.24 16.54
N GLY A 28 -2.81 0.90 17.22
CA GLY A 28 -1.50 1.46 17.56
C GLY A 28 -0.91 2.39 16.51
N ASN A 29 -1.64 2.70 15.43
CA ASN A 29 -1.24 3.71 14.46
C ASN A 29 -1.38 5.11 15.09
N PRO A 30 -0.28 5.86 15.33
CA PRO A 30 -0.34 7.15 16.02
C PRO A 30 -0.99 8.25 15.17
N MET A 31 -1.20 8.01 13.88
CA MET A 31 -1.82 8.99 12.96
C MET A 31 -3.33 8.83 12.85
N LEU A 32 -3.87 7.64 13.18
CA LEU A 32 -5.29 7.35 13.06
C LEU A 32 -5.91 7.26 14.45
N ALA A 33 -6.73 8.25 14.80
CA ALA A 33 -7.44 8.24 16.07
C ALA A 33 -8.50 7.12 16.10
N GLU A 34 -8.69 6.50 17.27
CA GLU A 34 -9.62 5.37 17.44
C GLU A 34 -11.06 5.71 17.01
N GLU A 35 -11.50 6.96 17.19
CA GLU A 35 -12.81 7.44 16.74
C GLU A 35 -13.04 7.33 15.21
N HIS A 36 -11.97 7.21 14.42
CA HIS A 36 -12.03 7.07 12.98
C HIS A 36 -12.00 5.61 12.50
N HIS A 37 -11.74 4.64 13.38
CA HIS A 37 -11.54 3.24 12.98
C HIS A 37 -12.76 2.65 12.26
N GLU A 38 -13.97 2.87 12.79
CA GLU A 38 -15.19 2.35 12.16
C GLU A 38 -15.41 2.95 10.77
N ALA A 39 -15.21 4.27 10.63
CA ALA A 39 -15.37 4.97 9.36
C ALA A 39 -14.29 4.55 8.33
N ALA A 40 -13.05 4.33 8.78
CA ALA A 40 -11.94 3.92 7.93
C ALA A 40 -12.22 2.59 7.19
N VAL A 41 -12.87 1.64 7.85
CA VAL A 41 -13.10 0.29 7.30
C VAL A 41 -14.52 0.05 6.80
N ALA A 42 -15.43 1.03 6.96
CA ALA A 42 -16.84 0.87 6.61
C ALA A 42 -17.03 0.43 5.15
N GLY A 43 -17.71 -0.69 4.93
CA GLY A 43 -18.03 -1.19 3.59
C GLY A 43 -16.82 -1.71 2.80
N ALA A 44 -15.69 -2.00 3.44
CA ALA A 44 -14.55 -2.64 2.78
C ALA A 44 -14.97 -3.94 2.09
N THR A 45 -14.59 -4.09 0.82
CA THR A 45 -14.85 -5.29 0.02
C THR A 45 -13.65 -6.20 -0.05
N HIS A 46 -12.43 -5.66 0.02
CA HIS A 46 -11.18 -6.43 -0.02
C HIS A 46 -10.13 -5.78 0.89
N ILE A 47 -9.22 -6.60 1.42
CA ILE A 47 -8.06 -6.15 2.18
C ILE A 47 -6.81 -6.63 1.44
N LEU A 48 -5.93 -5.72 1.04
CA LEU A 48 -4.68 -6.02 0.34
C LEU A 48 -3.51 -5.85 1.31
N LEU A 49 -2.58 -6.81 1.29
CA LEU A 49 -1.39 -6.79 2.14
C LEU A 49 -0.10 -6.77 1.30
N THR A 50 0.73 -5.75 1.48
CA THR A 50 2.03 -5.62 0.82
C THR A 50 3.10 -6.50 1.45
N HIS A 51 3.15 -6.59 2.77
CA HIS A 51 4.10 -7.42 3.50
C HIS A 51 3.69 -7.61 4.97
N ALA A 52 4.39 -8.49 5.68
CA ALA A 52 3.94 -8.99 6.98
C ALA A 52 4.39 -8.20 8.23
N HIS A 53 5.03 -7.04 8.07
CA HIS A 53 5.40 -6.22 9.24
C HIS A 53 4.15 -5.69 9.97
N PHE A 54 4.32 -5.38 11.25
CA PHE A 54 3.20 -5.07 12.15
C PHE A 54 2.41 -3.83 11.70
N ASP A 55 3.10 -2.82 11.20
CA ASP A 55 2.60 -1.55 10.67
C ASP A 55 1.83 -1.67 9.34
N HIS A 56 1.70 -2.91 8.85
CA HIS A 56 0.91 -3.27 7.66
C HIS A 56 -0.09 -4.40 7.95
N ALA A 57 0.30 -5.39 8.77
CA ALA A 57 -0.44 -6.63 8.98
C ALA A 57 -1.23 -6.70 10.29
N ALA A 58 -1.06 -5.77 11.24
CA ALA A 58 -1.57 -5.91 12.62
C ALA A 58 -3.07 -6.27 12.68
N ASP A 59 -3.91 -5.61 11.89
CA ASP A 59 -5.36 -5.73 11.99
C ASP A 59 -5.99 -6.61 10.90
N VAL A 60 -5.23 -7.08 9.91
CA VAL A 60 -5.81 -7.67 8.68
C VAL A 60 -6.62 -8.94 8.92
N LEU A 61 -6.20 -9.78 9.87
CA LEU A 61 -6.88 -11.02 10.21
C LEU A 61 -8.21 -10.76 10.92
N GLU A 62 -8.22 -9.81 11.87
CA GLU A 62 -9.43 -9.42 12.57
C GLU A 62 -10.41 -8.71 11.63
N LEU A 63 -9.92 -7.78 10.81
CA LEU A 63 -10.73 -7.06 9.84
C LEU A 63 -11.33 -8.00 8.80
N SER A 64 -10.58 -8.97 8.29
CA SER A 64 -11.11 -9.96 7.35
C SER A 64 -12.28 -10.75 7.96
N ARG A 65 -12.16 -11.21 9.22
CA ARG A 65 -13.26 -11.88 9.94
C ARG A 65 -14.45 -10.96 10.17
N LYS A 66 -14.21 -9.74 10.67
CA LYS A 66 -15.25 -8.78 11.04
C LYS A 66 -16.07 -8.33 9.84
N LEU A 67 -15.41 -8.10 8.71
CA LEU A 67 -16.02 -7.52 7.52
C LEU A 67 -16.49 -8.60 6.52
N GLY A 68 -16.02 -9.84 6.68
CA GLY A 68 -16.21 -10.88 5.66
C GLY A 68 -15.50 -10.55 4.35
N ALA A 69 -14.50 -9.67 4.39
CA ALA A 69 -13.74 -9.26 3.22
C ALA A 69 -12.53 -10.21 3.04
N PRO A 70 -12.30 -10.75 1.83
CA PRO A 70 -11.14 -11.59 1.58
C PRO A 70 -9.84 -10.81 1.79
N LEU A 71 -8.88 -11.47 2.43
CA LEU A 71 -7.51 -10.98 2.53
C LEU A 71 -6.72 -11.40 1.29
N VAL A 72 -6.13 -10.42 0.60
CA VAL A 72 -5.50 -10.54 -0.71
C VAL A 72 -4.01 -10.27 -0.55
N GLY A 73 -3.16 -11.20 -0.99
CA GLY A 73 -1.72 -11.08 -0.77
C GLY A 73 -0.91 -12.25 -1.32
N GLN A 74 0.35 -12.36 -0.89
CA GLN A 74 1.22 -13.43 -1.36
C GLN A 74 0.70 -14.84 -1.00
N TYR A 75 0.73 -15.72 -1.99
CA TYR A 75 0.14 -17.06 -1.95
C TYR A 75 0.42 -17.83 -0.67
N ASP A 76 1.69 -17.93 -0.26
CA ASP A 76 2.09 -18.74 0.89
C ASP A 76 1.46 -18.26 2.20
N VAL A 77 1.44 -16.94 2.44
CA VAL A 77 0.85 -16.36 3.66
C VAL A 77 -0.67 -16.44 3.62
N MET A 78 -1.27 -16.19 2.46
CA MET A 78 -2.72 -16.29 2.28
C MET A 78 -3.21 -17.72 2.49
N ALA A 79 -2.52 -18.71 1.92
CA ALA A 79 -2.84 -20.12 2.11
C ALA A 79 -2.71 -20.51 3.58
N HIS A 80 -1.62 -20.09 4.24
CA HIS A 80 -1.41 -20.34 5.66
C HIS A 80 -2.54 -19.77 6.51
N TRP A 81 -2.85 -18.47 6.39
CA TRP A 81 -3.89 -17.84 7.20
C TRP A 81 -5.29 -18.30 6.82
N GLY A 82 -5.58 -18.60 5.55
CA GLY A 82 -6.83 -19.24 5.17
C GLY A 82 -7.05 -20.57 5.90
N GLU A 83 -5.99 -21.37 6.03
CA GLU A 83 -6.03 -22.64 6.76
C GLU A 83 -6.09 -22.46 8.29
N THR A 84 -5.25 -21.60 8.87
CA THR A 84 -5.12 -21.49 10.34
C THR A 84 -6.13 -20.55 10.97
N GLU A 85 -6.44 -19.45 10.31
CA GLU A 85 -7.32 -18.39 10.81
C GLU A 85 -8.78 -18.54 10.36
N LYS A 86 -9.03 -19.47 9.42
CA LYS A 86 -10.36 -19.78 8.85
C LYS A 86 -11.04 -18.55 8.24
N ILE A 87 -10.27 -17.73 7.53
CA ILE A 87 -10.72 -16.57 6.79
C ILE A 87 -10.69 -16.81 5.29
N GLU A 88 -11.48 -16.03 4.54
CA GLU A 88 -11.36 -16.01 3.08
C GLU A 88 -10.07 -15.30 2.67
N THR A 89 -9.34 -15.91 1.74
CA THR A 89 -8.10 -15.34 1.22
C THR A 89 -8.02 -15.50 -0.30
N ILE A 90 -7.29 -14.58 -0.93
CA ILE A 90 -6.92 -14.63 -2.35
C ILE A 90 -5.40 -14.57 -2.42
N GLY A 91 -4.79 -15.74 -2.54
CA GLY A 91 -3.36 -15.90 -2.71
C GLY A 91 -2.92 -15.77 -4.17
N PHE A 92 -2.01 -14.85 -4.45
CA PHE A 92 -1.35 -14.69 -5.75
C PHE A 92 0.12 -14.30 -5.57
N ASN A 93 0.87 -14.00 -6.62
CA ASN A 93 2.29 -13.64 -6.47
C ASN A 93 2.76 -12.62 -7.52
N LYS A 94 3.99 -12.14 -7.38
CA LYS A 94 4.63 -11.15 -8.26
C LYS A 94 4.49 -11.58 -9.73
N GLY A 95 4.07 -10.65 -10.59
CA GLY A 95 3.74 -10.89 -11.99
C GLY A 95 2.30 -11.40 -12.23
N GLY A 96 1.64 -11.92 -11.21
CA GLY A 96 0.23 -12.32 -11.25
C GLY A 96 -0.72 -11.13 -11.15
N THR A 97 -1.93 -11.31 -11.68
CA THR A 97 -3.03 -10.33 -11.62
C THR A 97 -4.31 -10.99 -11.17
N VAL A 98 -5.05 -10.34 -10.28
CA VAL A 98 -6.39 -10.75 -9.83
C VAL A 98 -7.42 -9.69 -10.18
N ASP A 99 -8.68 -10.11 -10.35
CA ASP A 99 -9.83 -9.22 -10.54
C ASP A 99 -10.65 -9.22 -9.24
N LEU A 100 -10.81 -8.04 -8.65
CA LEU A 100 -11.49 -7.79 -7.37
C LEU A 100 -12.85 -7.11 -7.59
N GLY A 101 -13.61 -7.58 -8.58
CA GLY A 101 -14.94 -7.05 -8.90
C GLY A 101 -14.89 -5.83 -9.81
N GLY A 102 -14.11 -5.91 -10.89
CA GLY A 102 -13.89 -4.84 -11.88
C GLY A 102 -12.63 -4.03 -11.63
N VAL A 103 -11.99 -4.20 -10.48
CA VAL A 103 -10.69 -3.60 -10.15
C VAL A 103 -9.61 -4.66 -10.29
N THR A 104 -8.70 -4.49 -11.23
CA THR A 104 -7.62 -5.46 -11.42
C THR A 104 -6.37 -5.06 -10.67
N VAL A 105 -5.75 -6.01 -9.96
CA VAL A 105 -4.58 -5.77 -9.12
C VAL A 105 -3.47 -6.70 -9.57
N SER A 106 -2.39 -6.14 -10.09
CA SER A 106 -1.16 -6.88 -10.37
C SER A 106 -0.16 -6.69 -9.25
N MET A 107 0.46 -7.78 -8.81
CA MET A 107 1.52 -7.72 -7.80
C MET A 107 2.87 -7.51 -8.47
N VAL A 108 3.67 -6.59 -7.95
CA VAL A 108 4.99 -6.26 -8.49
C VAL A 108 6.08 -6.38 -7.42
N PRO A 109 7.36 -6.53 -7.82
CA PRO A 109 8.46 -6.54 -6.86
C PRO A 109 8.49 -5.29 -5.97
N ALA A 110 9.12 -5.44 -4.81
CA ALA A 110 9.59 -4.38 -3.91
C ALA A 110 10.94 -4.85 -3.32
N SER A 111 11.68 -3.98 -2.64
CA SER A 111 12.95 -4.31 -1.98
C SER A 111 12.94 -3.86 -0.52
N HIS A 112 12.72 -4.83 0.38
CA HIS A 112 12.52 -4.65 1.81
C HIS A 112 12.62 -6.03 2.53
N SER A 113 11.92 -6.22 3.65
CA SER A 113 11.72 -7.52 4.28
C SER A 113 10.25 -7.78 4.57
N SER A 114 9.87 -9.05 4.75
CA SER A 114 8.52 -9.44 5.16
C SER A 114 8.59 -10.51 6.25
N THR A 115 8.39 -10.09 7.49
CA THR A 115 8.36 -11.01 8.64
C THR A 115 7.28 -10.64 9.64
N PHE A 116 6.75 -11.63 10.36
CA PHE A 116 5.90 -11.40 11.52
C PHE A 116 6.54 -11.98 12.78
N ALA A 117 6.27 -11.38 13.93
CA ALA A 117 6.82 -11.81 15.21
C ALA A 117 6.21 -13.14 15.67
N SER A 118 7.04 -14.05 16.21
CA SER A 118 6.59 -15.24 16.91
C SER A 118 7.40 -15.49 18.20
N PRO A 119 6.93 -16.36 19.11
CA PRO A 119 7.68 -16.73 20.30
C PRO A 119 9.07 -17.32 20.03
N GLU A 120 9.27 -17.88 18.83
CA GLU A 120 10.54 -18.47 18.39
C GLU A 120 11.45 -17.48 17.64
N GLY A 121 11.01 -16.23 17.46
CA GLY A 121 11.69 -15.21 16.65
C GLY A 121 10.86 -14.76 15.44
N PRO A 122 11.41 -13.91 14.55
CA PRO A 122 10.71 -13.50 13.35
C PRO A 122 10.52 -14.68 12.39
N LYS A 123 9.32 -14.83 11.84
CA LYS A 123 8.98 -15.81 10.80
C LYS A 123 8.75 -15.11 9.47
N ALA A 124 9.25 -15.68 8.38
CA ALA A 124 9.07 -15.13 7.05
C ALA A 124 7.59 -15.14 6.65
N GLY A 125 7.08 -13.98 6.25
CA GLY A 125 5.74 -13.78 5.69
C GLY A 125 5.79 -13.67 4.17
N GLY A 126 6.61 -14.49 3.52
CA GLY A 126 6.97 -14.32 2.11
C GLY A 126 7.99 -13.19 1.91
N SER A 127 7.64 -12.21 1.10
CA SER A 127 8.47 -11.11 0.65
C SER A 127 7.62 -9.86 0.43
N GLU A 128 8.25 -8.71 0.45
CA GLU A 128 7.66 -7.42 0.16
C GLU A 128 7.16 -7.31 -1.30
N VAL A 129 6.05 -6.59 -1.48
CA VAL A 129 5.48 -6.34 -2.81
C VAL A 129 4.90 -4.94 -2.92
N GLY A 130 4.79 -4.46 -4.16
CA GLY A 130 3.90 -3.36 -4.52
C GLY A 130 2.68 -3.86 -5.30
N PHE A 131 1.76 -2.95 -5.61
CA PHE A 131 0.57 -3.22 -6.41
C PHE A 131 0.40 -2.22 -7.54
N MET A 132 0.04 -2.75 -8.71
CA MET A 132 -0.50 -1.97 -9.84
C MET A 132 -2.01 -2.19 -9.88
N ILE A 133 -2.77 -1.17 -9.48
CA ILE A 133 -4.22 -1.20 -9.35
C ILE A 133 -4.81 -0.49 -10.57
N ARG A 134 -5.56 -1.20 -11.41
CA ARG A 134 -6.21 -0.64 -12.60
C ARG A 134 -7.72 -0.64 -12.44
N THR A 135 -8.30 0.53 -12.68
CA THR A 135 -9.73 0.82 -12.50
C THR A 135 -10.04 2.11 -13.25
N GLU A 136 -11.28 2.29 -13.73
CA GLU A 136 -11.73 3.54 -14.37
C GLU A 136 -10.80 4.03 -15.52
N GLY A 137 -10.13 3.12 -16.22
CA GLY A 137 -9.17 3.44 -17.29
C GLY A 137 -7.84 4.06 -16.82
N LYS A 138 -7.57 4.09 -15.52
CA LYS A 138 -6.34 4.59 -14.89
C LYS A 138 -5.54 3.44 -14.29
N THR A 139 -4.24 3.67 -14.10
CA THR A 139 -3.37 2.75 -13.34
C THR A 139 -2.72 3.49 -12.18
N LEU A 140 -2.90 2.96 -10.96
CA LEU A 140 -2.22 3.42 -9.74
C LEU A 140 -1.12 2.43 -9.38
N TYR A 141 0.09 2.93 -9.13
CA TYR A 141 1.16 2.18 -8.51
C TYR A 141 1.21 2.50 -7.01
N LEU A 142 1.08 1.48 -6.17
CA LEU A 142 1.40 1.55 -4.74
C LEU A 142 2.70 0.77 -4.51
N SER A 143 3.73 1.46 -4.02
CA SER A 143 5.07 0.88 -3.96
C SER A 143 5.24 -0.23 -2.94
N GLY A 144 4.42 -0.22 -1.88
CA GLY A 144 4.76 -0.87 -0.62
C GLY A 144 6.01 -0.24 0.00
N ASP A 145 6.52 -0.87 1.04
CA ASP A 145 7.83 -0.51 1.59
C ASP A 145 8.90 -1.00 0.64
N THR A 146 9.70 -0.08 0.12
CA THR A 146 10.74 -0.40 -0.87
C THR A 146 11.82 0.66 -0.91
N ASP A 147 13.03 0.25 -1.31
CA ASP A 147 14.06 1.15 -1.88
C ASP A 147 13.91 1.26 -3.41
N ILE A 148 14.73 2.10 -4.04
CA ILE A 148 14.91 2.20 -5.47
C ILE A 148 15.41 0.85 -6.03
N MET A 149 14.75 0.33 -7.06
CA MET A 149 15.12 -0.92 -7.72
C MET A 149 15.04 -0.79 -9.24
N ALA A 150 15.92 -1.50 -9.95
CA ALA A 150 15.97 -1.47 -11.42
C ALA A 150 14.65 -1.95 -12.05
N ASP A 151 13.91 -2.84 -11.38
CA ASP A 151 12.60 -3.32 -11.79
C ASP A 151 11.59 -2.19 -12.03
N MET A 152 11.74 -1.04 -11.37
CA MET A 152 10.85 0.12 -11.54
C MET A 152 10.80 0.58 -13.01
N ASP A 153 11.89 0.43 -13.78
CA ASP A 153 11.94 0.79 -15.20
C ASP A 153 10.97 -0.07 -16.02
N TRP A 154 11.01 -1.40 -15.83
CA TRP A 154 10.10 -2.34 -16.49
C TRP A 154 8.65 -2.17 -16.03
N MET A 155 8.47 -1.88 -14.74
CA MET A 155 7.17 -1.59 -14.18
C MET A 155 6.56 -0.34 -14.82
N GLY A 156 7.32 0.74 -14.94
CA GLY A 156 6.88 1.98 -15.57
C GLY A 156 6.53 1.81 -17.04
N ASP A 157 7.38 1.14 -17.81
CA ASP A 157 7.17 0.91 -19.25
C ASP A 157 5.95 0.02 -19.54
N TYR A 158 5.81 -1.08 -18.81
CA TYR A 158 4.73 -2.04 -19.05
C TYR A 158 3.39 -1.57 -18.49
N TYR A 159 3.35 -1.14 -17.21
CA TYR A 159 2.11 -0.80 -16.53
C TYR A 159 1.65 0.63 -16.82
N ARG A 160 2.57 1.56 -17.11
CA ARG A 160 2.33 2.98 -17.35
C ARG A 160 1.37 3.62 -16.32
N PRO A 161 1.72 3.60 -15.02
CA PRO A 161 0.87 4.15 -13.98
C PRO A 161 0.74 5.68 -14.10
N ASP A 162 -0.49 6.18 -13.98
CA ASP A 162 -0.80 7.62 -13.94
C ASP A 162 -0.54 8.20 -12.54
N ILE A 163 -0.74 7.38 -11.50
CA ILE A 163 -0.71 7.79 -10.09
C ILE A 163 0.32 6.94 -9.35
N GLY A 164 1.19 7.57 -8.56
CA GLY A 164 2.14 6.90 -7.69
C GLY A 164 1.85 7.17 -6.22
N ILE A 165 1.52 6.15 -5.44
CA ILE A 165 1.61 6.16 -3.98
C ILE A 165 2.96 5.55 -3.61
N LEU A 166 3.89 6.39 -3.16
CA LEU A 166 5.28 6.00 -2.93
C LEU A 166 5.65 6.12 -1.45
N SER A 167 6.22 5.06 -0.88
CA SER A 167 6.85 5.12 0.44
C SER A 167 8.04 6.10 0.38
N ALA A 168 8.04 7.06 1.30
CA ALA A 168 8.98 8.18 1.29
C ALA A 168 9.42 8.57 2.71
N GLY A 169 9.53 7.57 3.60
CA GLY A 169 9.81 7.73 5.02
C GLY A 169 11.28 7.87 5.39
N GLY A 170 12.18 7.47 4.49
CA GLY A 170 13.63 7.54 4.67
C GLY A 170 14.23 6.40 5.48
N TYR A 171 14.00 6.35 6.80
CA TYR A 171 14.79 5.43 7.65
C TYR A 171 14.62 3.94 7.30
N PHE A 172 13.42 3.53 6.88
CA PHE A 172 13.09 2.13 6.51
C PHE A 172 12.78 1.94 5.02
N THR A 173 12.54 3.03 4.28
CA THR A 173 12.08 3.05 2.88
C THR A 173 12.83 4.16 2.12
N MET A 174 12.51 4.45 0.86
CA MET A 174 13.06 5.64 0.20
C MET A 174 12.85 6.91 1.06
N ASP A 175 13.81 7.84 1.05
CA ASP A 175 13.55 9.21 1.50
C ASP A 175 12.80 10.01 0.42
N MET A 176 12.42 11.26 0.71
CA MET A 176 11.68 12.09 -0.24
C MET A 176 12.45 12.35 -1.55
N LYS A 177 13.79 12.43 -1.50
CA LYS A 177 14.64 12.66 -2.68
C LYS A 177 14.76 11.41 -3.53
N ALA A 178 14.91 10.25 -2.88
CA ALA A 178 14.94 8.94 -3.51
C ALA A 178 13.60 8.63 -4.18
N ALA A 179 12.48 8.89 -3.50
CA ALA A 179 11.14 8.77 -4.07
C ALA A 179 10.96 9.69 -5.29
N ALA A 180 11.42 10.95 -5.20
CA ALA A 180 11.39 11.87 -6.34
C ALA A 180 12.28 11.39 -7.51
N TYR A 181 13.47 10.87 -7.21
CA TYR A 181 14.36 10.29 -8.21
C TYR A 181 13.72 9.10 -8.91
N ALA A 182 13.15 8.16 -8.16
CA ALA A 182 12.47 6.99 -8.70
C ALA A 182 11.30 7.40 -9.60
N ALA A 183 10.46 8.30 -9.11
CA ALA A 183 9.33 8.85 -9.86
C ALA A 183 9.76 9.48 -11.19
N ARG A 184 10.80 10.33 -11.21
CA ARG A 184 11.30 10.95 -12.45
C ARG A 184 11.98 9.97 -13.40
N ARG A 185 12.73 9.00 -12.87
CA ARG A 185 13.59 8.14 -13.68
C ARG A 185 12.80 7.01 -14.32
N TYR A 186 11.80 6.48 -13.63
CA TYR A 186 11.17 5.21 -14.02
C TYR A 186 9.71 5.36 -14.41
N PHE A 187 9.07 6.50 -14.14
CA PHE A 187 7.62 6.65 -14.32
C PHE A 187 7.27 8.01 -14.95
N ASP A 188 6.08 8.09 -15.53
CA ASP A 188 5.49 9.33 -16.08
C ASP A 188 4.20 9.66 -15.30
N PHE A 189 4.33 9.80 -13.98
CA PHE A 189 3.19 10.07 -13.10
C PHE A 189 2.60 11.47 -13.36
N LYS A 190 1.27 11.55 -13.38
CA LYS A 190 0.54 12.82 -13.30
C LYS A 190 0.37 13.28 -11.86
N THR A 191 0.21 12.32 -10.95
CA THR A 191 -0.02 12.59 -9.52
C THR A 191 0.87 11.67 -8.68
N VAL A 192 1.51 12.23 -7.65
CA VAL A 192 2.28 11.47 -6.66
C VAL A 192 1.80 11.80 -5.25
N ILE A 193 1.61 10.76 -4.44
CA ILE A 193 1.17 10.85 -3.05
C ILE A 193 2.23 10.14 -2.19
N PRO A 194 2.97 10.85 -1.31
CA PRO A 194 3.88 10.20 -0.38
C PRO A 194 3.12 9.41 0.70
N CYS A 195 3.67 8.27 1.09
CA CYS A 195 3.23 7.49 2.24
C CYS A 195 4.43 7.08 3.13
N HIS A 196 4.17 6.31 4.20
CA HIS A 196 5.20 5.84 5.15
C HIS A 196 6.01 6.99 5.78
N TYR A 197 5.39 8.15 6.03
CA TYR A 197 6.06 9.35 6.55
C TYR A 197 5.21 10.03 7.63
N LYS A 198 5.79 10.95 8.41
CA LYS A 198 5.17 11.68 9.54
C LYS A 198 4.72 10.83 10.74
N THR A 199 4.63 9.50 10.62
CA THR A 199 4.11 8.61 11.66
C THR A 199 4.97 8.56 12.91
N PHE A 200 6.29 8.47 12.74
CA PHE A 200 7.25 8.43 13.83
C PHE A 200 8.29 9.53 13.68
N PRO A 201 8.91 10.02 14.78
CA PRO A 201 9.95 11.05 14.71
C PRO A 201 11.18 10.66 13.88
N ILE A 202 11.43 9.37 13.68
CA ILE A 202 12.56 8.86 12.89
C ILE A 202 12.31 8.92 11.38
N LEU A 203 11.05 9.10 10.97
CA LEU A 203 10.67 9.21 9.56
C LEU A 203 10.69 10.66 9.09
N GLU A 204 10.73 10.83 7.78
CA GLU A 204 10.56 12.12 7.12
C GLU A 204 9.30 12.85 7.62
N GLN A 205 9.44 14.14 7.90
CA GLN A 205 8.36 14.99 8.44
C GLN A 205 7.81 15.99 7.42
N SER A 206 8.41 16.07 6.23
CA SER A 206 8.04 17.02 5.18
C SER A 206 8.16 16.38 3.81
N ALA A 207 7.19 16.62 2.92
CA ALA A 207 7.28 16.21 1.52
C ALA A 207 7.97 17.24 0.61
N LYS A 208 8.61 18.28 1.19
CA LYS A 208 9.18 19.39 0.43
C LYS A 208 10.13 18.93 -0.68
N ASP A 209 11.07 18.04 -0.36
CA ASP A 209 12.04 17.55 -1.34
C ASP A 209 11.38 16.74 -2.46
N LEU A 210 10.26 16.07 -2.18
CA LEU A 210 9.47 15.36 -3.19
C LEU A 210 8.78 16.34 -4.14
N VAL A 211 8.17 17.39 -3.59
CA VAL A 211 7.52 18.47 -4.37
C VAL A 211 8.54 19.18 -5.26
N GLU A 212 9.68 19.61 -4.70
CA GLU A 212 10.74 20.30 -5.45
C GLU A 212 11.38 19.38 -6.49
N GLY A 213 11.45 18.08 -6.20
CA GLY A 213 11.97 17.07 -7.11
C GLY A 213 11.04 16.73 -8.27
N LEU A 214 9.76 17.08 -8.26
CA LEU A 214 8.80 16.67 -9.29
C LEU A 214 8.11 17.87 -9.96
N PRO A 215 8.85 18.76 -10.64
CA PRO A 215 8.25 19.91 -11.30
C PRO A 215 7.29 19.44 -12.41
N GLY A 216 6.04 19.93 -12.36
CA GLY A 216 5.00 19.59 -13.34
C GLY A 216 4.17 18.36 -12.99
N VAL A 217 4.55 17.60 -11.95
CA VAL A 217 3.72 16.54 -11.38
C VAL A 217 2.90 17.10 -10.22
N GLN A 218 1.64 16.70 -10.11
CA GLN A 218 0.82 17.06 -8.97
C GLN A 218 1.23 16.22 -7.75
N VAL A 219 2.06 16.76 -6.87
CA VAL A 219 2.36 16.13 -5.58
C VAL A 219 1.29 16.53 -4.57
N ILE A 220 0.57 15.55 -4.02
CA ILE A 220 -0.50 15.77 -3.03
C ILE A 220 -0.04 15.20 -1.70
N GLU A 221 0.23 16.07 -0.71
CA GLU A 221 0.45 15.62 0.66
C GLU A 221 -0.88 15.18 1.28
N PRO A 222 -1.08 13.88 1.56
CA PRO A 222 -2.34 13.41 2.07
C PRO A 222 -2.58 13.89 3.51
N GLN A 223 -3.85 14.08 3.87
CA GLN A 223 -4.29 14.27 5.25
C GLN A 223 -5.11 13.06 5.68
N VAL A 224 -4.94 12.63 6.93
CA VAL A 224 -5.63 11.46 7.48
C VAL A 224 -7.14 11.65 7.35
N MET A 225 -7.83 10.63 6.84
CA MET A 225 -9.28 10.59 6.61
C MET A 225 -9.82 11.65 5.62
N GLN A 226 -8.96 12.42 4.94
CA GLN A 226 -9.38 13.33 3.87
C GLN A 226 -9.32 12.63 2.52
N ALA A 227 -10.43 12.66 1.77
CA ALA A 227 -10.49 12.09 0.43
C ALA A 227 -9.74 12.94 -0.60
N ILE A 228 -9.02 12.25 -1.48
CA ILE A 228 -8.41 12.78 -2.70
C ILE A 228 -9.19 12.16 -3.87
N ASP A 229 -9.92 12.99 -4.61
CA ASP A 229 -10.69 12.59 -5.80
C ASP A 229 -9.80 12.67 -7.05
N LEU A 230 -9.62 11.53 -7.76
CA LEU A 230 -8.77 11.40 -8.96
C LEU A 230 -9.47 10.64 -10.11
#